data_AF-A0A8T5M3J8-F1
#
_entry.id   AF-A0A8T5M3J8-F1
#
_cell.length_a   1.000
_cell.length_b   1.000
_cell.length_c   1.000
_cell.angle_alpha   90.00
_cell.angle_beta   90.00
_cell.angle_gamma   90.00
#
_symmetry.space_group_name_H-M   'P 1'
#
loop_
_entity.id
_entity.type
_entity.pdbx_description
1 polymer ?
#
loop_
_entity_poly.entity_id
_entity_poly.type
_entity_poly.pdbx_seq_one_letter_code
_entity_poly.pdbx_strand_id
1 'polypeptide(L)'
;MSEVMYLSDVPEENKFYVQNGNILRNLEDLAHELSSMHDDTFRHHVNDERNDFYAWVNHCIQDKYLANKIGARYYKGDMYKTVVRRVNGLKGLYHKPKLKQIHKKLTNIVSSGGSSLTSRKKATIKRKVTKVAPTIKRKTASVTKKSTKRKVAKKRPIKRKLVKKAVKTKPLKKNAVKREPVKRKTAKMKTARKK
;
A
#
# COMPACT_ATOMS: atom_id res chain seq x y z
N MET A 1 -18.80 -13.84 -5.13
CA MET A 1 -18.17 -12.81 -5.97
C MET A 1 -16.95 -13.42 -6.61
N SER A 2 -16.96 -13.54 -7.93
CA SER A 2 -15.99 -14.27 -8.75
C SER A 2 -14.65 -13.53 -8.82
N GLU A 3 -13.54 -14.26 -8.64
CA GLU A 3 -12.17 -13.70 -8.62
C GLU A 3 -11.75 -13.04 -9.95
N VAL A 4 -12.40 -13.41 -11.05
CA VAL A 4 -12.14 -12.87 -12.40
C VAL A 4 -12.51 -11.38 -12.51
N MET A 5 -13.47 -10.89 -11.71
CA MET A 5 -13.94 -9.50 -11.83
C MET A 5 -12.93 -8.45 -11.41
N TYR A 6 -11.96 -8.78 -10.56
CA TYR A 6 -10.97 -7.80 -10.08
C TYR A 6 -9.90 -7.45 -11.12
N LEU A 7 -9.79 -8.23 -12.20
CA LEU A 7 -8.86 -7.97 -13.30
C LEU A 7 -9.55 -7.27 -14.48
N SER A 8 -10.88 -7.15 -14.45
CA SER A 8 -11.62 -6.43 -15.47
C SER A 8 -11.50 -4.91 -15.29
N ASP A 9 -11.66 -4.20 -16.40
CA ASP A 9 -11.70 -2.73 -16.39
C ASP A 9 -12.89 -2.22 -15.58
N VAL A 10 -12.64 -1.18 -14.79
CA VAL A 10 -13.69 -0.40 -14.14
C VAL A 10 -14.44 0.47 -15.14
N PRO A 11 -15.70 0.86 -14.84
CA PRO A 11 -16.43 1.86 -15.61
C PRO A 11 -15.64 3.18 -15.77
N GLU A 12 -15.97 3.96 -16.80
CA GLU A 12 -15.26 5.20 -17.17
C GLU A 12 -15.16 6.18 -15.98
N GLU A 13 -16.24 6.32 -15.24
CA GLU A 13 -16.37 7.20 -14.07
C GLU A 13 -15.50 6.77 -12.88
N ASN A 14 -15.01 5.53 -12.88
CA ASN A 14 -14.26 4.92 -11.79
C ASN A 14 -12.76 4.76 -12.13
N LYS A 15 -12.32 5.26 -13.27
CA LYS A 15 -10.90 5.23 -13.65
C LYS A 15 -10.07 6.09 -12.70
N PHE A 16 -8.84 5.66 -12.46
CA PHE A 16 -7.90 6.41 -11.64
C PHE A 16 -6.97 7.25 -12.51
N TYR A 17 -6.92 8.56 -12.23
CA TYR A 17 -6.05 9.50 -12.93
C TYR A 17 -4.80 9.75 -12.10
N VAL A 18 -3.66 9.32 -12.63
CA VAL A 18 -2.35 9.58 -12.02
C VAL A 18 -1.89 10.98 -12.41
N GLN A 19 -1.16 11.66 -11.53
CA GLN A 19 -0.70 13.03 -11.76
C GLN A 19 0.17 13.22 -13.02
N ASN A 20 0.82 12.16 -13.51
CA ASN A 20 1.60 12.19 -14.76
C ASN A 20 0.73 12.10 -16.03
N GLY A 21 -0.60 12.01 -15.89
CA GLY A 21 -1.55 11.89 -17.00
C GLY A 21 -1.92 10.45 -17.35
N ASN A 22 -1.31 9.44 -16.71
CA ASN A 22 -1.66 8.04 -16.94
C ASN A 22 -3.01 7.70 -16.30
N ILE A 23 -3.74 6.78 -16.94
CA ILE A 23 -5.07 6.37 -16.53
C ILE A 23 -5.04 4.88 -16.19
N LEU A 24 -5.50 4.51 -15.00
CA LEU A 24 -5.56 3.12 -14.55
C LEU A 24 -7.02 2.66 -14.59
N ARG A 25 -7.25 1.52 -15.23
CA ARG A 25 -8.58 0.92 -15.41
C ARG A 25 -8.76 -0.33 -14.57
N ASN A 26 -7.68 -1.01 -14.24
CA ASN A 26 -7.72 -2.28 -13.51
C ASN A 26 -6.45 -2.47 -12.65
N LEU A 27 -6.36 -3.60 -11.94
CA LEU A 27 -5.21 -3.92 -11.10
C LEU A 27 -3.91 -4.20 -11.88
N GLU A 28 -4.00 -4.57 -13.15
CA GLU A 28 -2.82 -4.79 -14.00
C GLU A 28 -2.17 -3.47 -14.39
N ASP A 29 -2.97 -2.48 -14.77
CA ASP A 29 -2.51 -1.12 -15.04
C ASP A 29 -1.81 -0.54 -13.81
N LEU A 30 -2.40 -0.72 -12.61
CA LEU A 30 -1.77 -0.29 -11.37
C LEU A 30 -0.43 -1.00 -11.12
N ALA A 31 -0.35 -2.31 -11.39
CA ALA A 31 0.90 -3.06 -11.24
C ALA A 31 1.98 -2.56 -12.22
N HIS A 32 1.60 -2.33 -13.47
CA HIS A 32 2.48 -1.81 -14.50
C HIS A 32 2.96 -0.40 -14.16
N GLU A 33 2.04 0.50 -13.82
CA GLU A 33 2.36 1.87 -13.45
C GLU A 33 3.27 1.92 -12.21
N LEU A 34 2.98 1.16 -11.14
CA LEU A 34 3.84 1.14 -9.95
C LEU A 34 5.28 0.65 -10.22
N SER A 35 5.51 -0.10 -11.30
CA SER A 35 6.84 -0.60 -11.67
C SER A 35 7.74 0.50 -12.23
N SER A 36 7.18 1.48 -12.95
CA SER A 36 7.88 2.56 -13.63
C SER A 36 7.59 3.95 -13.05
N MET A 37 6.61 4.08 -12.15
CA MET A 37 6.19 5.33 -11.53
C MET A 37 7.35 5.97 -10.76
N HIS A 38 7.56 7.27 -10.97
CA HIS A 38 8.51 8.06 -10.19
C HIS A 38 8.06 8.18 -8.73
N ASP A 39 9.01 8.11 -7.79
CA ASP A 39 8.75 8.24 -6.35
C ASP A 39 8.00 9.53 -5.96
N ASP A 40 8.21 10.66 -6.65
CA ASP A 40 7.50 11.90 -6.37
C ASP A 40 6.03 11.80 -6.75
N THR A 41 5.72 11.27 -7.94
CA THR A 41 4.35 10.93 -8.36
C THR A 41 3.68 9.98 -7.37
N PHE A 42 4.40 8.96 -6.91
CA PHE A 42 3.87 8.03 -5.92
C PHE A 42 3.53 8.74 -4.60
N ARG A 43 4.41 9.62 -4.10
CA ARG A 43 4.21 10.38 -2.85
C ARG A 43 3.05 11.37 -2.91
N HIS A 44 2.68 11.83 -4.10
CA HIS A 44 1.48 12.63 -4.26
C HIS A 44 0.20 11.86 -3.96
N HIS A 45 0.17 10.56 -4.26
CA HIS A 45 -0.97 9.68 -4.02
C HIS A 45 -0.90 8.95 -2.67
N VAL A 46 0.31 8.74 -2.15
CA VAL A 46 0.54 7.99 -0.90
C VAL A 46 1.45 8.80 0.03
N ASN A 47 0.86 9.28 1.12
CA ASN A 47 1.56 10.02 2.16
C ASN A 47 1.01 9.63 3.55
N ASP A 48 1.49 10.28 4.60
CA ASP A 48 1.11 9.95 5.99
C ASP A 48 -0.38 10.16 6.28
N GLU A 49 -1.06 11.00 5.49
CA GLU A 49 -2.47 11.36 5.67
C GLU A 49 -3.41 10.55 4.78
N ARG A 50 -2.98 10.20 3.57
CA ARG A 50 -3.83 9.53 2.57
C ARG A 50 -3.10 8.48 1.74
N ASN A 51 -3.89 7.55 1.22
CA ASN A 51 -3.47 6.57 0.24
C ASN A 51 -4.58 6.41 -0.81
N ASP A 52 -4.42 7.10 -1.93
CA ASP A 52 -5.44 7.17 -2.98
C ASP A 52 -5.63 5.80 -3.65
N PHE A 53 -4.57 5.00 -3.77
CA PHE A 53 -4.65 3.63 -4.31
C PHE A 53 -5.48 2.71 -3.40
N TYR A 54 -5.37 2.86 -2.08
CA TYR A 54 -6.22 2.13 -1.14
C TYR A 54 -7.70 2.46 -1.38
N ALA A 55 -8.05 3.74 -1.46
CA ALA A 55 -9.42 4.17 -1.66
C ALA A 55 -9.97 3.64 -2.99
N TRP A 56 -9.20 3.80 -4.07
CA TRP A 56 -9.60 3.32 -5.40
C TRP A 56 -9.79 1.80 -5.45
N VAL A 57 -8.84 1.02 -4.92
CA VAL A 57 -8.98 -0.45 -4.89
C VAL A 57 -10.15 -0.89 -4.00
N ASN A 58 -10.43 -0.19 -2.90
CA ASN A 58 -11.51 -0.53 -1.99
C ASN A 58 -12.90 -0.22 -2.56
N HIS A 59 -13.05 0.93 -3.23
CA HIS A 59 -14.35 1.46 -3.63
C HIS A 59 -14.68 1.20 -5.10
N CYS A 60 -13.70 1.27 -6.01
CA CYS A 60 -13.90 1.11 -7.44
C CYS A 60 -13.68 -0.36 -7.87
N ILE A 61 -12.54 -0.94 -7.51
CA ILE A 61 -12.22 -2.35 -7.82
C ILE A 61 -12.97 -3.31 -6.88
N GLN A 62 -13.27 -2.87 -5.66
CA GLN A 62 -13.93 -3.65 -4.60
C GLN A 62 -13.12 -4.86 -4.09
N ASP A 63 -11.81 -4.93 -4.36
CA ASP A 63 -10.93 -5.94 -3.76
C ASP A 63 -10.51 -5.50 -2.34
N LYS A 64 -11.43 -5.71 -1.39
CA LYS A 64 -11.22 -5.37 0.04
C LYS A 64 -10.00 -6.05 0.64
N TYR A 65 -9.66 -7.25 0.16
CA TYR A 65 -8.48 -7.97 0.64
C TYR A 65 -7.20 -7.25 0.23
N LEU A 66 -7.08 -6.88 -1.05
CA LEU A 66 -5.92 -6.14 -1.54
C LEU A 66 -5.84 -4.74 -0.90
N ALA A 67 -6.96 -4.02 -0.84
CA ALA A 67 -7.05 -2.70 -0.22
C ALA A 67 -6.44 -2.72 1.19
N ASN A 68 -6.92 -3.61 2.06
CA ASN A 68 -6.39 -3.74 3.42
C ASN A 68 -4.89 -4.06 3.48
N LYS A 69 -4.35 -4.78 2.48
CA LYS A 69 -2.91 -5.11 2.42
C LYS A 69 -2.05 -3.93 1.99
N ILE A 70 -2.56 -3.05 1.14
CA ILE A 70 -1.83 -1.87 0.63
C ILE A 70 -2.04 -0.62 1.48
N GLY A 71 -3.12 -0.55 2.28
CA GLY A 71 -3.44 0.64 3.09
C GLY A 71 -2.34 1.07 4.07
N ALA A 72 -1.55 0.11 4.58
CA ALA A 72 -0.42 0.38 5.47
C ALA A 72 0.96 0.44 4.76
N ARG A 73 0.99 0.55 3.43
CA ARG A 73 2.22 0.56 2.64
C ARG A 73 2.51 1.96 2.13
N TYR A 74 3.55 2.59 2.69
CA TYR A 74 4.02 3.92 2.31
C TYR A 74 5.19 3.91 1.31
N TYR A 75 5.66 2.71 0.93
CA TYR A 75 6.77 2.54 -0.02
C TYR A 75 6.28 1.89 -1.31
N LYS A 76 6.60 2.51 -2.45
CA LYS A 76 6.24 2.05 -3.79
C LYS A 76 6.60 0.58 -4.03
N GLY A 77 7.83 0.19 -3.71
CA GLY A 77 8.31 -1.17 -3.94
C GLY A 77 7.53 -2.25 -3.16
N ASP A 78 7.11 -1.95 -1.93
CA ASP A 78 6.31 -2.89 -1.12
C ASP A 78 4.87 -2.99 -1.63
N MET A 79 4.31 -1.86 -2.05
CA MET A 79 2.98 -1.81 -2.66
C MET A 79 2.97 -2.58 -3.98
N TYR A 80 3.92 -2.31 -4.86
CA TYR A 80 4.13 -3.03 -6.13
C TYR A 80 4.16 -4.55 -5.94
N LYS A 81 5.03 -5.05 -5.05
CA LYS A 81 5.12 -6.49 -4.75
C LYS A 81 3.79 -7.07 -4.27
N THR A 82 3.05 -6.31 -3.47
CA THR A 82 1.75 -6.74 -2.92
C THR A 82 0.69 -6.84 -4.02
N VAL A 83 0.62 -5.83 -4.90
CA VAL A 83 -0.31 -5.79 -6.03
C VAL A 83 0.03 -6.90 -7.04
N VAL A 84 1.30 -7.01 -7.47
CA VAL A 84 1.73 -8.07 -8.42
C VAL A 84 1.42 -9.47 -7.90
N ARG A 85 1.70 -9.75 -6.62
CA ARG A 85 1.35 -11.05 -6.03
C ARG A 85 -0.15 -11.31 -6.08
N ARG A 86 -0.98 -10.28 -5.88
CA ARG A 86 -2.43 -10.41 -5.96
C ARG A 86 -2.87 -10.67 -7.40
N VAL A 87 -2.42 -9.88 -8.36
CA VAL A 87 -2.71 -10.06 -9.80
C VAL A 87 -2.31 -11.46 -10.27
N ASN A 88 -1.10 -11.91 -9.96
CA ASN A 88 -0.65 -13.25 -10.32
C ASN A 88 -1.48 -14.36 -9.65
N GLY A 89 -1.93 -14.14 -8.41
CA GLY A 89 -2.84 -15.06 -7.73
C GLY A 89 -4.20 -15.16 -8.42
N LEU A 90 -4.72 -14.04 -8.91
CA LEU A 90 -6.00 -13.98 -9.65
C LEU A 90 -5.88 -14.59 -11.05
N LYS A 91 -4.75 -14.41 -11.74
CA LYS A 91 -4.46 -15.06 -13.04
C LYS A 91 -4.20 -16.57 -12.93
N GLY A 92 -4.18 -17.14 -11.72
CA GLY A 92 -3.75 -18.53 -11.49
C GLY A 92 -2.26 -18.77 -11.73
N LEU A 93 -1.48 -17.72 -12.04
CA LEU A 93 -0.04 -17.77 -12.28
C LEU A 93 0.76 -17.93 -10.97
N TYR A 94 0.16 -17.66 -9.81
CA TYR A 94 0.80 -17.85 -8.51
C TYR A 94 0.43 -19.21 -7.88
N HIS A 95 1.23 -20.23 -8.18
CA HIS A 95 1.20 -21.51 -7.46
C HIS A 95 1.72 -21.30 -6.02
N LYS A 96 0.89 -21.52 -4.98
CA LYS A 96 1.33 -21.50 -3.56
C LYS A 96 2.58 -22.38 -3.40
N PRO A 97 3.79 -21.82 -3.19
CA PRO A 97 4.97 -22.66 -3.15
C PRO A 97 4.93 -23.54 -1.89
N LYS A 98 4.89 -24.85 -2.12
CA LYS A 98 5.41 -25.92 -1.25
C LYS A 98 4.80 -26.17 0.14
N LEU A 99 3.78 -25.46 0.65
CA LEU A 99 3.15 -25.90 1.92
C LEU A 99 2.45 -27.27 1.80
N LYS A 100 1.79 -27.53 0.67
CA LYS A 100 1.15 -28.85 0.41
C LYS A 100 2.18 -29.95 0.13
N GLN A 101 3.31 -29.64 -0.52
CA GLN A 101 4.40 -30.61 -0.73
C GLN A 101 5.18 -30.89 0.54
N ILE A 102 5.42 -29.89 1.40
CA ILE A 102 6.05 -30.08 2.71
C ILE A 102 5.12 -30.90 3.61
N HIS A 103 3.81 -30.61 3.63
CA HIS A 103 2.85 -31.42 4.37
C HIS A 103 2.78 -32.86 3.83
N LYS A 104 2.69 -33.06 2.51
CA LYS A 104 2.71 -34.39 1.88
C LYS A 104 4.02 -35.14 2.13
N LYS A 105 5.17 -34.44 2.12
CA LYS A 105 6.47 -35.03 2.44
C LYS A 105 6.57 -35.41 3.92
N LEU A 106 6.04 -34.59 4.83
CA LEU A 106 5.99 -34.89 6.26
C LEU A 106 5.02 -36.03 6.57
N THR A 107 3.84 -36.09 5.95
CA THR A 107 2.88 -37.18 6.13
C THR A 107 3.40 -38.49 5.56
N ASN A 108 4.08 -38.46 4.41
CA ASN A 108 4.66 -39.65 3.82
C ASN A 108 5.82 -40.21 4.68
N ILE A 109 6.64 -39.36 5.31
CA ILE A 109 7.70 -39.80 6.24
C ILE A 109 7.10 -40.46 7.50
N VAL A 110 5.94 -39.99 7.98
CA VAL A 110 5.24 -40.58 9.13
C VAL A 110 4.57 -41.90 8.75
N SER A 111 4.02 -42.01 7.53
CA SER A 111 3.35 -43.23 7.06
C SER A 111 4.29 -44.32 6.54
N SER A 112 5.50 -43.98 6.08
CA SER A 112 6.47 -44.95 5.51
C SER A 112 7.55 -45.41 6.50
N GLY A 113 7.48 -45.02 7.77
CA GLY A 113 8.59 -45.14 8.74
C GLY A 113 8.21 -45.83 10.06
N GLY A 114 7.34 -46.83 9.97
CA GLY A 114 6.90 -47.68 11.07
C GLY A 114 7.52 -49.07 11.08
N SER A 115 8.82 -49.24 10.79
CA SER A 115 9.54 -50.42 11.29
C SER A 115 11.04 -50.10 11.49
N SER A 116 11.53 -50.41 12.69
CA SER A 116 12.95 -50.38 13.10
C SER A 116 13.63 -49.02 13.38
N LEU A 117 13.20 -48.36 14.47
CA LEU A 117 14.09 -47.51 15.26
C LEU A 117 14.06 -48.00 16.70
N THR A 118 15.17 -48.59 17.14
CA THR A 118 15.36 -49.14 18.48
C THR A 118 15.04 -48.10 19.55
N SER A 119 14.48 -48.56 20.67
CA SER A 119 14.00 -47.72 21.80
C SER A 119 15.05 -46.73 22.32
N ARG A 120 16.35 -47.00 22.09
CA ARG A 120 17.47 -46.11 22.42
C ARG A 120 17.56 -44.84 21.55
N LYS A 121 17.24 -44.89 20.25
CA LYS A 121 17.28 -43.69 19.37
C LYS A 121 16.06 -42.77 19.55
N LYS A 122 14.88 -43.32 19.88
CA LYS A 122 13.66 -42.54 20.19
C LYS A 122 13.82 -41.66 21.45
N ALA A 123 14.55 -42.12 22.47
CA ALA A 123 14.80 -41.35 23.70
C ALA A 123 15.73 -40.14 23.47
N THR A 124 16.73 -40.27 22.61
CA THR A 124 17.69 -39.19 22.31
C THR A 124 17.10 -38.08 21.44
N ILE A 125 16.19 -38.41 20.51
CA ILE A 125 15.47 -37.43 19.69
C ILE A 125 14.41 -36.69 20.52
N LYS A 126 13.68 -37.39 21.43
CA LYS A 126 12.77 -36.73 22.38
C LYS A 126 13.49 -35.68 23.25
N ARG A 127 14.69 -35.98 23.77
CA ARG A 127 15.48 -35.02 24.57
C ARG A 127 16.00 -33.82 23.76
N LYS A 128 16.23 -33.97 22.45
CA LYS A 128 16.60 -32.84 21.57
C LYS A 128 15.40 -31.98 21.18
N VAL A 129 14.23 -32.57 20.92
CA VAL A 129 13.00 -31.83 20.57
C VAL A 129 12.44 -31.05 21.77
N THR A 130 12.54 -31.57 23.00
CA THR A 130 12.11 -30.85 24.22
C THR A 130 13.04 -29.71 24.64
N LYS A 131 14.30 -29.68 24.18
CA LYS A 131 15.26 -28.61 24.50
C LYS A 131 15.17 -27.38 23.58
N VAL A 132 14.46 -27.48 22.45
CA VAL A 132 14.25 -26.36 21.50
C VAL A 132 12.82 -25.78 21.58
N ALA A 133 11.91 -26.46 22.29
CA ALA A 133 10.51 -26.05 22.43
C ALA A 133 10.20 -24.83 23.35
N PRO A 134 11.07 -24.29 24.23
CA PRO A 134 10.70 -23.07 24.98
C PRO A 134 10.98 -21.76 24.24
N THR A 135 11.73 -21.75 23.12
CA THR A 135 12.22 -20.48 22.55
C THR A 135 11.28 -19.82 21.54
N ILE A 136 10.21 -20.50 21.12
CA ILE A 136 9.18 -19.92 20.21
C ILE A 136 7.90 -19.52 20.96
N LYS A 137 7.67 -19.99 22.19
CA LYS A 137 6.53 -19.57 23.02
C LYS A 137 6.76 -18.27 23.83
N ARG A 138 7.95 -17.66 23.74
CA ARG A 138 8.28 -16.42 24.48
C ARG A 138 8.06 -15.11 23.71
N LYS A 139 7.71 -15.14 22.42
CA LYS A 139 7.40 -13.92 21.64
C LYS A 139 5.91 -13.70 21.32
N THR A 140 5.04 -14.66 21.60
CA THR A 140 3.58 -14.52 21.39
C THR A 140 2.77 -14.46 22.69
N ALA A 141 3.41 -14.58 23.85
CA ALA A 141 2.77 -14.42 25.16
C ALA A 141 2.98 -13.03 25.80
N SER A 142 3.60 -12.07 25.10
CA SER A 142 3.84 -10.71 25.61
C SER A 142 2.97 -9.62 24.95
N VAL A 143 1.95 -9.97 24.17
CA VAL A 143 1.03 -8.98 23.55
C VAL A 143 -0.41 -9.06 24.11
N THR A 144 -0.75 -10.07 24.91
CA THR A 144 -2.07 -10.18 25.54
C THR A 144 -1.96 -10.25 27.07
N LYS A 145 -1.72 -9.09 27.70
CA LYS A 145 -2.16 -8.71 29.07
C LYS A 145 -1.44 -7.43 29.52
N LYS A 146 -1.96 -6.27 29.11
CA LYS A 146 -1.85 -5.03 29.91
C LYS A 146 -2.91 -3.99 29.52
N SER A 147 -4.18 -4.37 29.59
CA SER A 147 -5.21 -3.41 30.00
C SER A 147 -5.29 -3.45 31.54
N THR A 148 -5.55 -2.29 32.14
CA THR A 148 -5.79 -2.04 33.58
C THR A 148 -4.57 -1.89 34.51
N LYS A 149 -3.92 -0.72 34.45
CA LYS A 149 -3.76 0.14 35.64
C LYS A 149 -3.29 1.53 35.22
N ARG A 150 -4.20 2.50 35.38
CA ARG A 150 -3.91 3.93 35.52
C ARG A 150 -2.68 4.12 36.40
N LYS A 151 -1.62 4.70 35.85
CA LYS A 151 -0.74 5.61 36.59
C LYS A 151 -0.74 6.92 35.82
N VAL A 152 -1.33 7.93 36.43
CA VAL A 152 -1.24 9.33 36.03
C VAL A 152 0.24 9.71 36.16
N ALA A 153 1.00 9.54 35.09
CA ALA A 153 2.33 10.09 34.97
C ALA A 153 2.17 11.55 34.52
N LYS A 154 2.50 12.47 35.42
CA LYS A 154 2.63 13.90 35.18
C LYS A 154 3.33 14.14 33.84
N LYS A 155 2.61 14.72 32.88
CA LYS A 155 3.18 15.27 31.65
C LYS A 155 4.27 16.26 32.07
N ARG A 156 5.55 15.90 31.90
CA ARG A 156 6.63 16.89 31.93
C ARG A 156 6.39 17.79 30.71
N PRO A 157 6.28 19.12 30.87
CA PRO A 157 6.19 20.00 29.73
C PRO A 157 7.49 19.85 28.93
N ILE A 158 7.39 19.34 27.70
CA ILE A 158 8.46 19.45 26.72
C ILE A 158 8.56 20.95 26.44
N LYS A 159 9.50 21.62 27.12
CA LYS A 159 9.91 22.98 26.78
C LYS A 159 10.41 22.93 25.34
N ARG A 160 9.50 23.20 24.39
CA ARG A 160 9.83 23.56 23.02
C ARG A 160 10.79 24.73 23.13
N LYS A 161 12.10 24.50 22.90
CA LYS A 161 13.01 25.59 22.57
C LYS A 161 12.48 26.17 21.27
N LEU A 162 11.84 27.34 21.38
CA LEU A 162 11.54 28.22 20.26
C LEU A 162 12.90 28.55 19.62
N VAL A 163 13.30 27.79 18.61
CA VAL A 163 14.36 28.23 17.71
C VAL A 163 13.71 29.26 16.80
N LYS A 164 13.73 30.53 17.25
CA LYS A 164 13.48 31.69 16.40
C LYS A 164 14.63 31.79 15.40
N LYS A 165 14.65 30.93 14.37
CA LYS A 165 15.43 31.20 13.17
C LYS A 165 14.66 32.26 12.40
N ALA A 166 15.11 33.51 12.57
CA ALA A 166 14.68 34.63 11.76
C ALA A 166 14.97 34.31 10.29
N VAL A 167 13.94 33.90 9.54
CA VAL A 167 13.99 33.92 8.09
C VAL A 167 13.97 35.40 7.71
N LYS A 168 15.13 35.95 7.37
CA LYS A 168 15.24 37.20 6.62
C LYS A 168 14.57 36.98 5.26
N THR A 169 13.26 37.15 5.19
CA THR A 169 12.55 37.30 3.92
C THR A 169 13.00 38.62 3.32
N LYS A 170 13.85 38.56 2.29
CA LYS A 170 14.10 39.72 1.44
C LYS A 170 12.77 40.15 0.82
N PRO A 171 12.39 41.44 0.86
CA PRO A 171 11.18 41.89 0.19
C PRO A 171 11.30 41.65 -1.31
N LEU A 172 10.35 40.90 -1.87
CA LEU A 172 10.15 40.75 -3.31
C LEU A 172 9.89 42.14 -3.89
N LYS A 173 10.81 42.59 -4.75
CA LYS A 173 10.63 43.79 -5.56
C LYS A 173 9.38 43.58 -6.42
N LYS A 174 8.34 44.37 -6.16
CA LYS A 174 7.15 44.44 -7.01
C LYS A 174 7.56 45.05 -8.34
N ASN A 175 7.80 44.21 -9.35
CA ASN A 175 7.90 44.68 -10.72
C ASN A 175 6.49 45.07 -11.18
N ALA A 176 6.23 46.38 -11.19
CA ALA A 176 5.04 46.97 -11.74
C ALA A 176 4.98 46.67 -13.24
N VAL A 177 4.16 45.68 -13.61
CA VAL A 177 3.79 45.42 -15.01
C VAL A 177 2.91 46.59 -15.47
N LYS A 178 3.50 47.52 -16.23
CA LYS A 178 2.77 48.50 -17.02
C LYS A 178 1.85 47.75 -17.97
N ARG A 179 0.56 47.67 -17.66
CA ARG A 179 -0.47 47.19 -18.60
C ARG A 179 -0.77 48.33 -19.57
N GLU A 180 -0.45 48.13 -20.84
CA GLU A 180 -0.89 49.04 -21.91
C GLU A 180 -2.41 48.93 -22.12
N PRO A 181 -3.08 50.04 -22.47
CA PRO A 181 -4.51 50.05 -22.74
C PRO A 181 -4.82 49.37 -24.08
N VAL A 182 -5.54 48.25 -24.02
CA VAL A 182 -6.10 47.56 -25.18
C VAL A 182 -7.16 48.44 -25.84
N LYS A 183 -6.84 48.99 -27.02
CA LYS A 183 -7.78 49.75 -27.85
C LYS A 183 -8.90 48.83 -28.35
N ARG A 184 -10.09 48.91 -27.75
CA ARG A 184 -11.32 48.28 -28.26
C ARG A 184 -11.72 48.93 -29.58
N LYS A 185 -11.62 48.17 -30.69
CA LYS A 185 -12.25 48.54 -31.96
C LYS A 185 -13.75 48.20 -31.87
N THR A 186 -14.60 49.22 -31.83
CA THR A 186 -16.05 49.06 -31.95
C THR A 186 -16.43 48.85 -33.42
N ALA A 187 -16.94 47.67 -33.75
CA ALA A 187 -17.51 47.37 -35.06
C ALA A 187 -18.94 47.95 -35.14
N LYS A 188 -19.14 48.90 -36.07
CA LYS A 188 -20.46 49.48 -36.40
C LYS A 188 -21.16 48.53 -37.38
N MET A 189 -22.14 47.77 -36.89
CA MET A 189 -23.03 46.93 -37.69
C MET A 189 -24.06 47.85 -38.37
N LYS A 190 -24.01 47.99 -39.70
CA LYS A 190 -25.03 48.67 -40.50
C LYS A 190 -26.08 47.64 -40.92
N THR A 191 -27.28 47.75 -40.36
CA THR A 191 -28.50 47.09 -40.85
C THR A 191 -29.00 47.77 -42.12
N ALA A 192 -28.98 47.07 -43.25
CA ALA A 192 -29.66 47.46 -44.47
C ALA A 192 -31.06 46.86 -44.48
N ARG A 193 -32.07 47.74 -44.56
CA ARG A 193 -33.50 47.42 -44.61
C ARG A 193 -33.89 47.27 -46.09
N LYS A 194 -34.34 46.08 -46.48
CA LYS A 194 -34.99 45.79 -47.77
C LYS A 194 -36.27 46.63 -47.89
N LYS A 195 -36.47 47.25 -49.05
CA LYS A 195 -37.77 47.56 -49.65
C LYS A 195 -37.73 47.01 -51.07
#